data_AF-A0A6A1V5H9-F1
#
_entry.id   AF-A0A6A1V5H9-F1
#
_cell.length_a   1.000
_cell.length_b   1.000
_cell.length_c   1.000
_cell.angle_alpha   90.00
_cell.angle_beta   90.00
_cell.angle_gamma   90.00
#
_symmetry.space_group_name_H-M   'P 1'
#
loop_
_entity.id
_entity.type
_entity.pdbx_description
1 polymer ?
#
loop_
_entity_poly.entity_id
_entity_poly.type
_entity_poly.pdbx_seq_one_letter_code
_entity_poly.pdbx_strand_id
1 'polypeptide(L)'
;MVADTKSSVPKSTGLIADTESWVPKSTGHRKTDPPPPTTEKDITCDRSHNSYDLCAIKGPTVLDPTTATFFVVYPTSSTPEKPMEERVRPYPRKHENFTMSRIREVTLVSGHPTPKCDVQHHAPAIVFSAAGYTGNVWHDFNDGLIPLYVTINTIFPDQDVVLVISKARDWWVSKYRDLLHSFSKHPIINLDNDTATHCFPSMAAGMISHGFMTIDPKLMPNSETFTHFRSFLDKAYGQNHEVPNENHNKPLVYNTPEPRRPIQFLRLVSHDLMR
;
A
#
# COMPACT_ATOMS: atom_id res chain seq x y z
N MET A 1 2.01 -73.26 26.70
CA MET A 1 0.64 -73.82 26.79
C MET A 1 0.08 -73.74 25.37
N VAL A 2 0.18 -74.79 24.54
CA VAL A 2 -0.81 -75.89 24.33
C VAL A 2 -2.21 -75.29 24.03
N ALA A 3 -2.94 -75.54 22.94
CA ALA A 3 -2.91 -76.55 21.87
C ALA A 3 -3.76 -76.11 20.64
N ASP A 4 -3.45 -76.74 19.49
CA ASP A 4 -4.25 -77.22 18.35
C ASP A 4 -5.74 -76.85 18.14
N THR A 5 -6.15 -76.57 16.89
CA THR A 5 -6.89 -77.56 16.05
C THR A 5 -6.99 -77.20 14.55
N LYS A 6 -6.97 -78.24 13.70
CA LYS A 6 -7.04 -78.26 12.22
C LYS A 6 -8.48 -78.42 11.68
N SER A 7 -8.72 -78.01 10.43
CA SER A 7 -9.65 -78.66 9.47
C SER A 7 -9.37 -78.11 8.04
N SER A 8 -8.74 -78.85 7.11
CA SER A 8 -9.23 -79.88 6.17
C SER A 8 -9.75 -79.36 4.81
N VAL A 9 -9.07 -79.84 3.75
CA VAL A 9 -9.08 -79.68 2.26
C VAL A 9 -10.40 -80.28 1.66
N PRO A 10 -10.90 -80.06 0.40
CA PRO A 10 -10.12 -80.17 -0.85
C PRO A 10 -10.51 -79.48 -2.20
N LYS A 11 -9.49 -79.42 -3.07
CA LYS A 11 -9.38 -79.63 -4.54
C LYS A 11 -10.45 -79.08 -5.52
N SER A 12 -9.96 -78.32 -6.51
CA SER A 12 -10.28 -78.57 -7.92
C SER A 12 -9.13 -78.16 -8.85
N THR A 13 -8.55 -79.14 -9.53
CA THR A 13 -7.75 -78.98 -10.74
C THR A 13 -8.66 -79.00 -11.96
N GLY A 14 -8.41 -78.14 -12.95
CA GLY A 14 -8.80 -78.44 -14.33
C GLY A 14 -9.08 -77.25 -15.24
N LEU A 15 -8.09 -77.01 -16.11
CA LEU A 15 -8.23 -76.76 -17.55
C LEU A 15 -8.02 -75.32 -18.09
N ILE A 16 -7.30 -75.36 -19.20
CA ILE A 16 -6.62 -74.34 -20.00
C ILE A 16 -7.58 -73.83 -21.09
N ALA A 17 -7.37 -72.58 -21.53
CA ALA A 17 -7.72 -71.95 -22.81
C ALA A 17 -8.34 -70.56 -22.53
N ASP A 18 -8.06 -69.47 -23.21
CA ASP A 18 -7.12 -69.13 -24.28
C ASP A 18 -6.87 -67.61 -24.16
N THR A 19 -5.68 -67.19 -24.57
CA THR A 19 -5.29 -65.79 -24.76
C THR A 19 -6.09 -65.15 -25.90
N GLU A 20 -6.89 -64.13 -25.58
CA GLU A 20 -7.24 -63.07 -26.53
C GLU A 20 -6.89 -61.69 -25.96
N SER A 21 -6.11 -60.98 -26.76
CA SER A 21 -5.54 -59.66 -26.55
C SER A 21 -6.59 -58.58 -26.31
N TRP A 22 -6.59 -57.98 -25.11
CA TRP A 22 -7.34 -56.76 -24.84
C TRP A 22 -6.44 -55.54 -25.03
N VAL A 23 -6.64 -54.84 -26.14
CA VAL A 23 -6.05 -53.52 -26.42
C VAL A 23 -6.72 -52.49 -25.51
N PRO A 24 -6.02 -51.78 -24.63
CA PRO A 24 -6.65 -50.77 -23.78
C PRO A 24 -7.05 -49.56 -24.65
N LYS A 25 -8.35 -49.29 -24.73
CA LYS A 25 -8.88 -48.07 -25.33
C LYS A 25 -8.41 -46.86 -24.51
N SER A 26 -7.69 -45.95 -25.15
CA SER A 26 -7.29 -44.67 -24.58
C SER A 26 -8.52 -43.86 -24.17
N THR A 27 -8.76 -43.74 -22.86
CA THR A 27 -9.72 -42.81 -22.29
C THR A 27 -9.19 -41.40 -22.47
N GLY A 28 -9.74 -40.69 -23.46
CA GLY A 28 -9.44 -39.28 -23.71
C GLY A 28 -9.63 -38.48 -22.44
N HIS A 29 -8.54 -37.89 -21.94
CA HIS A 29 -8.58 -36.90 -20.89
C HIS A 29 -9.37 -35.70 -21.41
N ARG A 30 -10.59 -35.55 -20.91
CA ARG A 30 -11.37 -34.32 -21.02
C ARG A 30 -10.56 -33.26 -20.28
N LYS A 31 -9.85 -32.41 -21.03
CA LYS A 31 -9.28 -31.17 -20.49
C LYS A 31 -10.44 -30.41 -19.88
N THR A 32 -10.47 -30.34 -18.56
CA THR A 32 -11.31 -29.38 -17.85
C THR A 32 -10.79 -28.03 -18.25
N ASP A 33 -11.61 -27.27 -18.96
CA ASP A 33 -11.28 -25.88 -19.28
C ASP A 33 -10.93 -25.15 -17.98
N PRO A 34 -9.87 -24.33 -17.97
CA PRO A 34 -9.57 -23.51 -16.81
C PRO A 34 -10.81 -22.67 -16.47
N PRO A 35 -11.10 -22.45 -15.18
CA PRO A 35 -12.19 -21.56 -14.79
C PRO A 35 -12.00 -20.22 -15.51
N PRO A 36 -13.07 -19.58 -15.99
CA PRO A 36 -12.96 -18.30 -16.67
C PRO A 36 -12.15 -17.34 -15.79
N PRO A 37 -11.27 -16.52 -16.39
CA PRO A 37 -10.53 -15.53 -15.63
C PRO A 37 -11.54 -14.72 -14.82
N THR A 38 -11.39 -14.77 -13.50
CA THR A 38 -12.15 -13.91 -12.61
C THR A 38 -11.87 -12.48 -13.09
N THR A 39 -12.91 -11.78 -13.53
CA THR A 39 -12.84 -10.36 -13.85
C THR A 39 -12.34 -9.67 -12.58
N GLU A 40 -11.05 -9.36 -12.53
CA GLU A 40 -10.45 -8.67 -11.41
C GLU A 40 -11.13 -7.30 -11.35
N LYS A 41 -11.80 -7.01 -10.23
CA LYS A 41 -12.51 -5.73 -10.07
C LYS A 41 -11.51 -4.60 -10.21
N ASP A 42 -11.83 -3.59 -11.02
CA ASP A 42 -10.97 -2.43 -11.23
C ASP A 42 -10.66 -1.69 -9.93
N ILE A 43 -11.62 -1.69 -8.99
CA ILE A 43 -11.46 -1.16 -7.63
C ILE A 43 -11.58 -2.32 -6.64
N THR A 44 -10.61 -2.42 -5.74
CA THR A 44 -10.61 -3.39 -4.64
C THR A 44 -10.45 -2.67 -3.30
N CYS A 45 -11.28 -2.99 -2.31
CA CYS A 45 -11.15 -2.48 -0.94
C CYS A 45 -11.11 -3.65 0.06
N ASP A 46 -10.02 -3.74 0.81
CA ASP A 46 -9.93 -4.58 2.00
C ASP A 46 -10.26 -3.76 3.25
N ARG A 47 -11.32 -4.17 3.94
CA ARG A 47 -11.82 -3.56 5.18
C ARG A 47 -11.82 -4.53 6.35
N SER A 48 -11.19 -5.69 6.19
CA SER A 48 -11.19 -6.77 7.19
C SER A 48 -10.38 -6.41 8.44
N HIS A 49 -9.37 -5.54 8.30
CA HIS A 49 -8.54 -5.13 9.43
C HIS A 49 -9.26 -4.13 10.34
N ASN A 50 -9.06 -4.25 11.66
CA ASN A 50 -9.76 -3.41 12.64
C ASN A 50 -9.26 -1.95 12.67
N SER A 51 -8.02 -1.72 12.23
CA SER A 51 -7.37 -0.41 12.36
C SER A 51 -7.32 0.41 11.07
N TYR A 52 -7.49 -0.21 9.90
CA TYR A 52 -7.36 0.51 8.63
C TYR A 52 -8.24 -0.11 7.56
N ASP A 53 -8.49 0.67 6.52
CA ASP A 53 -8.99 0.19 5.23
C ASP A 53 -7.91 0.44 4.19
N LEU A 54 -7.84 -0.45 3.20
CA LEU A 54 -6.96 -0.30 2.04
C LEU A 54 -7.77 -0.48 0.77
N CYS A 55 -7.92 0.60 0.00
CA CYS A 55 -8.54 0.56 -1.32
C CYS A 55 -7.48 0.79 -2.40
N ALA A 56 -7.65 0.18 -3.58
CA ALA A 56 -6.71 0.30 -4.68
C ALA A 56 -7.40 0.25 -6.04
N ILE A 57 -6.79 0.90 -7.02
CA ILE A 57 -7.08 0.75 -8.45
C ILE A 57 -5.85 0.12 -9.10
N LYS A 58 -6.00 -1.10 -9.62
CA LYS A 58 -4.93 -1.87 -10.27
C LYS A 58 -4.88 -1.60 -11.77
N GLY A 59 -4.81 -0.33 -12.14
CA GLY A 59 -4.76 0.10 -13.53
C GLY A 59 -4.76 1.62 -13.68
N PRO A 60 -4.67 2.11 -14.93
CA PRO A 60 -4.59 3.54 -15.21
C PRO A 60 -5.73 4.32 -14.53
N THR A 61 -5.38 5.41 -13.85
CA THR A 61 -6.33 6.22 -13.10
C THR A 61 -6.01 7.70 -13.18
N VAL A 62 -7.05 8.54 -13.13
CA VAL A 62 -6.91 10.01 -13.03
C VAL A 62 -7.43 10.49 -11.68
N LEU A 63 -6.63 11.25 -10.97
CA LEU A 63 -7.00 12.01 -9.78
C LEU A 63 -7.51 13.40 -10.18
N ASP A 64 -8.69 13.76 -9.70
CA ASP A 64 -9.13 15.14 -9.52
C ASP A 64 -8.93 15.55 -8.05
N PRO A 65 -7.93 16.41 -7.74
CA PRO A 65 -7.68 16.85 -6.37
C PRO A 65 -8.81 17.68 -5.77
N THR A 66 -9.60 18.36 -6.59
CA THR A 66 -10.68 19.27 -6.15
C THR A 66 -11.76 18.49 -5.40
N THR A 67 -12.12 17.31 -5.92
CA THR A 67 -13.10 16.43 -5.29
C THR A 67 -12.48 15.28 -4.50
N ALA A 68 -11.14 15.14 -4.53
CA ALA A 68 -10.41 13.97 -4.05
C ALA A 68 -10.96 12.66 -4.63
N THR A 69 -11.21 12.66 -5.95
CA THR A 69 -11.77 11.52 -6.66
C THR A 69 -10.75 10.93 -7.62
N PHE A 70 -10.58 9.62 -7.58
CA PHE A 70 -9.85 8.84 -8.56
C PHE A 70 -10.83 8.16 -9.51
N PHE A 71 -10.60 8.33 -10.80
CA PHE A 71 -11.40 7.75 -11.87
C PHE A 71 -10.60 6.62 -12.53
N VAL A 72 -11.19 5.43 -12.66
CA VAL A 72 -10.62 4.33 -13.44
C VAL A 72 -10.63 4.73 -14.92
N VAL A 73 -9.50 4.57 -15.61
CA VAL A 73 -9.38 4.84 -17.05
C VAL A 73 -9.52 3.55 -17.83
N TYR A 74 -10.52 3.53 -18.71
CA TYR A 74 -10.81 2.42 -19.59
C TYR A 74 -10.22 2.65 -20.99
N PRO A 75 -9.69 1.61 -21.65
CA PRO A 75 -9.41 1.67 -23.08
C PRO A 75 -10.71 1.99 -23.85
N THR A 76 -10.60 2.75 -24.94
CA THR A 76 -11.75 3.11 -25.80
C THR A 76 -12.50 1.91 -26.39
N SER A 77 -11.94 0.69 -26.31
CA SER A 77 -12.52 -0.54 -26.82
C SER A 77 -13.22 -1.41 -25.77
N SER A 78 -13.21 -1.04 -24.48
CA SER A 78 -13.88 -1.83 -23.44
C SER A 78 -15.33 -1.40 -23.24
N THR A 79 -16.22 -2.37 -23.02
CA THR A 79 -17.57 -2.11 -22.55
C THR A 79 -17.51 -1.41 -21.18
N PRO A 80 -18.23 -0.30 -20.98
CA PRO A 80 -18.28 0.35 -19.68
C PRO A 80 -18.76 -0.64 -18.62
N GLU A 81 -17.96 -0.87 -17.59
CA GLU A 81 -18.45 -1.57 -16.42
C GLU A 81 -19.61 -0.78 -15.79
N LYS A 82 -20.49 -1.49 -15.08
CA LYS A 82 -21.54 -0.85 -14.28
C LYS A 82 -20.87 0.16 -13.34
N PRO A 83 -21.36 1.42 -13.27
CA PRO A 83 -20.79 2.41 -12.39
C PRO A 83 -20.65 1.90 -10.96
N MET A 84 -19.45 2.01 -10.40
CA MET A 84 -19.12 1.63 -9.04
C MET A 84 -18.43 2.80 -8.36
N GLU A 85 -18.68 2.95 -7.05
CA GLU A 85 -18.07 3.95 -6.20
C GLU A 85 -17.64 3.31 -4.88
N GLU A 86 -16.41 3.57 -4.48
CA GLU A 86 -15.88 3.21 -3.16
C GLU A 86 -15.31 4.45 -2.48
N ARG A 87 -15.44 4.50 -1.14
CA ARG A 87 -15.00 5.64 -0.34
C ARG A 87 -14.10 5.19 0.79
N VAL A 88 -13.00 5.88 1.02
CA VAL A 88 -12.02 5.51 2.04
C VAL A 88 -11.45 6.74 2.72
N ARG A 89 -11.23 6.63 4.03
CA ARG A 89 -10.49 7.62 4.82
C ARG A 89 -9.12 7.01 5.13
N PRO A 90 -8.05 7.39 4.40
CA PRO A 90 -6.79 6.66 4.43
C PRO A 90 -5.95 7.04 5.67
N TYR A 91 -6.29 6.41 6.80
CA TYR A 91 -5.72 6.66 8.13
C TYR A 91 -5.70 5.37 8.97
N PRO A 92 -4.77 5.17 9.91
CA PRO A 92 -4.49 3.86 10.52
C PRO A 92 -5.24 3.67 11.85
N ARG A 93 -6.36 4.40 12.05
CA ARG A 93 -7.22 4.34 13.25
C ARG A 93 -8.70 4.31 12.90
N LYS A 94 -9.08 3.46 11.94
CA LYS A 94 -10.46 3.31 11.43
C LYS A 94 -11.53 3.20 12.54
N HIS A 95 -11.20 2.55 13.65
CA HIS A 95 -12.11 2.34 14.78
C HIS A 95 -12.41 3.61 15.59
N GLU A 96 -11.66 4.70 15.43
CA GLU A 96 -11.85 5.94 16.19
C GLU A 96 -12.73 6.95 15.44
N ASN A 97 -14.05 6.90 15.67
CA ASN A 97 -15.02 7.76 14.98
C ASN A 97 -14.69 9.27 15.05
N PHE A 98 -14.26 9.77 16.21
CA PHE A 98 -13.95 11.19 16.38
C PHE A 98 -12.77 11.63 15.50
N THR A 99 -11.68 10.87 15.55
CA THR A 99 -10.50 11.11 14.72
C THR A 99 -10.84 10.97 13.25
N MET A 100 -11.53 9.90 12.89
CA MET A 100 -11.95 9.60 11.51
C MET A 100 -12.89 10.66 10.94
N SER A 101 -13.68 11.38 11.75
CA SER A 101 -14.54 12.48 11.27
C SER A 101 -13.76 13.66 10.66
N ARG A 102 -12.46 13.77 10.97
CA ARG A 102 -11.56 14.84 10.52
C ARG A 102 -10.64 14.40 9.38
N ILE A 103 -10.66 13.12 9.03
CA ILE A 103 -9.87 12.58 7.93
C ILE A 103 -10.63 12.84 6.63
N ARG A 104 -9.98 13.49 5.68
CA ARG A 104 -10.56 13.72 4.35
C ARG A 104 -10.82 12.37 3.69
N GLU A 105 -12.03 12.19 3.20
CA GLU A 105 -12.43 10.99 2.47
C GLU A 105 -12.01 11.12 1.01
N VAL A 106 -11.54 10.00 0.45
CA VAL A 106 -11.12 9.84 -0.94
C VAL A 106 -12.11 8.92 -1.61
N THR A 107 -12.51 9.26 -2.83
CA THR A 107 -13.51 8.53 -3.60
C THR A 107 -12.82 7.85 -4.80
N LEU A 108 -13.15 6.59 -5.06
CA LEU A 108 -12.68 5.84 -6.22
C LEU A 108 -13.91 5.48 -7.04
N VAL A 109 -13.92 5.83 -8.33
CA VAL A 109 -15.07 5.59 -9.22
C VAL A 109 -14.67 4.87 -10.49
N SER A 110 -15.53 3.96 -10.93
CA SER A 110 -15.41 3.21 -12.18
C SER A 110 -16.70 3.38 -13.02
N GLY A 111 -16.64 3.17 -14.33
CA GLY A 111 -17.78 3.41 -15.24
C GLY A 111 -18.22 4.88 -15.40
N HIS A 112 -17.37 5.85 -15.03
CA HIS A 112 -17.64 7.29 -15.14
C HIS A 112 -16.75 7.95 -16.20
N PRO A 113 -17.17 9.08 -16.81
CA PRO A 113 -16.29 9.90 -17.63
C PRO A 113 -15.07 10.36 -16.82
N THR A 114 -13.87 10.15 -17.37
CA THR A 114 -12.63 10.57 -16.74
C THR A 114 -12.32 12.03 -17.10
N PRO A 115 -11.81 12.84 -16.15
CA PRO A 115 -11.32 14.17 -16.47
C PRO A 115 -10.08 14.08 -17.36
N LYS A 116 -9.78 15.16 -18.09
CA LYS A 116 -8.54 15.28 -18.86
C LYS A 116 -7.34 15.22 -17.91
N CYS A 117 -6.24 14.63 -18.35
CA CYS A 117 -4.96 14.62 -17.65
C CYS A 117 -4.16 15.91 -17.84
N ASP A 118 -3.72 16.55 -16.76
CA ASP A 118 -2.79 17.67 -16.80
C ASP A 118 -1.35 17.25 -16.52
N VAL A 119 -1.13 16.35 -15.56
CA VAL A 119 0.20 15.85 -15.17
C VAL A 119 0.24 14.32 -15.23
N GLN A 120 1.15 13.79 -16.06
CA GLN A 120 1.35 12.34 -16.20
C GLN A 120 2.45 11.85 -15.25
N HIS A 121 2.14 10.83 -14.44
CA HIS A 121 3.11 10.10 -13.62
C HIS A 121 3.34 8.70 -14.17
N HIS A 122 4.55 8.18 -13.96
CA HIS A 122 4.94 6.80 -14.31
C HIS A 122 5.04 5.86 -13.11
N ALA A 123 5.00 6.42 -11.89
CA ALA A 123 4.98 5.68 -10.63
C ALA A 123 3.55 5.66 -10.05
N PRO A 124 3.15 4.62 -9.32
CA PRO A 124 1.85 4.54 -8.66
C PRO A 124 1.68 5.60 -7.57
N ALA A 125 0.43 5.97 -7.27
CA ALA A 125 0.12 6.85 -6.14
C ALA A 125 -0.12 6.06 -4.85
N ILE A 126 0.42 6.56 -3.74
CA ILE A 126 -0.03 6.20 -2.38
C ILE A 126 -0.74 7.39 -1.75
N VAL A 127 -2.00 7.18 -1.38
CA VAL A 127 -2.87 8.22 -0.83
C VAL A 127 -3.06 8.03 0.67
N PHE A 128 -2.74 9.06 1.45
CA PHE A 128 -2.91 9.05 2.91
C PHE A 128 -3.23 10.43 3.48
N SER A 129 -3.54 10.47 4.78
CA SER A 129 -3.85 11.70 5.51
C SER A 129 -2.82 12.00 6.59
N ALA A 130 -2.33 13.25 6.60
CA ALA A 130 -1.53 13.83 7.68
C ALA A 130 -2.40 14.63 8.69
N ALA A 131 -3.68 14.28 8.81
CA ALA A 131 -4.61 14.87 9.78
C ALA A 131 -4.64 14.08 11.11
N GLY A 132 -5.80 14.05 11.78
CA GLY A 132 -5.99 13.25 12.99
C GLY A 132 -5.19 13.80 14.17
N TYR A 133 -4.23 13.02 14.65
CA TYR A 133 -3.39 13.39 15.80
C TYR A 133 -2.02 13.98 15.40
N THR A 134 -1.74 14.11 14.12
CA THR A 134 -0.55 14.81 13.62
C THR A 134 -0.40 16.18 14.29
N GLY A 135 0.81 16.49 14.79
CA GLY A 135 1.05 17.69 15.60
C GLY A 135 2.16 17.55 16.64
N ASN A 136 2.43 16.33 17.08
CA ASN A 136 3.55 16.01 17.97
C ASN A 136 4.28 14.78 17.46
N VAL A 137 5.54 14.62 17.88
CA VAL A 137 6.44 13.59 17.35
C VAL A 137 5.89 12.18 17.56
N TRP A 138 5.28 11.88 18.71
CA TRP A 138 4.72 10.55 18.96
C TRP A 138 3.67 10.18 17.91
N HIS A 139 2.67 11.05 17.70
CA HIS A 139 1.61 10.79 16.74
C HIS A 139 2.05 10.90 15.29
N ASP A 140 2.98 11.82 14.98
CA ASP A 140 3.56 11.92 13.64
C ASP A 140 4.21 10.59 13.22
N PHE A 141 4.84 9.89 14.16
CA PHE A 141 5.42 8.56 13.91
C PHE A 141 4.38 7.44 13.96
N ASN A 142 3.61 7.36 15.05
CA ASN A 142 2.68 6.25 15.28
C ASN A 142 1.53 6.19 14.27
N ASP A 143 1.00 7.36 13.87
CA ASP A 143 -0.19 7.45 13.02
C ASP A 143 0.11 7.89 11.59
N GLY A 144 1.37 8.22 11.28
CA GLY A 144 1.80 8.69 9.96
C GLY A 144 2.99 7.92 9.42
N LEU A 145 4.19 8.19 9.93
CA LEU A 145 5.45 7.76 9.30
C LEU A 145 5.71 6.25 9.38
N ILE A 146 5.42 5.60 10.51
CA ILE A 146 5.56 4.14 10.64
C ILE A 146 4.52 3.43 9.76
N PRO A 147 3.21 3.76 9.83
CA PRO A 147 2.22 3.19 8.91
C PRO A 147 2.55 3.42 7.43
N LEU A 148 3.07 4.59 7.06
CA LEU A 148 3.51 4.87 5.69
C LEU A 148 4.66 3.95 5.27
N TYR A 149 5.66 3.79 6.15
CA TYR A 149 6.77 2.87 5.90
C TYR A 149 6.31 1.43 5.72
N VAL A 150 5.45 0.94 6.62
CA VAL A 150 4.86 -0.39 6.52
C VAL A 150 4.09 -0.54 5.20
N THR A 151 3.29 0.46 4.85
CA THR A 151 2.45 0.42 3.63
C THR A 151 3.34 0.32 2.39
N ILE A 152 4.28 1.24 2.21
CA ILE A 152 5.15 1.25 1.02
C ILE A 152 5.91 -0.08 0.89
N ASN A 153 6.51 -0.56 1.97
CA ASN A 153 7.26 -1.81 1.97
C ASN A 153 6.39 -3.07 1.86
N THR A 154 5.06 -2.96 1.98
CA THR A 154 4.14 -4.09 1.83
C THR A 154 3.55 -4.15 0.42
N ILE A 155 3.14 -3.01 -0.14
CA ILE A 155 2.37 -2.97 -1.39
C ILE A 155 3.14 -2.44 -2.60
N PHE A 156 4.31 -1.82 -2.40
CA PHE A 156 5.14 -1.27 -3.48
C PHE A 156 6.57 -1.81 -3.39
N PRO A 157 6.83 -3.02 -3.91
CA PRO A 157 8.13 -3.69 -3.74
C PRO A 157 9.30 -2.90 -4.36
N ASP A 158 9.05 -2.16 -5.44
CA ASP A 158 10.07 -1.30 -6.09
C ASP A 158 10.29 0.03 -5.35
N GLN A 159 9.48 0.34 -4.34
CA GLN A 159 9.50 1.58 -3.53
C GLN A 159 9.43 2.89 -4.34
N ASP A 160 9.09 2.83 -5.63
CA ASP A 160 8.89 3.99 -6.48
C ASP A 160 7.41 4.40 -6.45
N VAL A 161 7.08 5.43 -5.68
CA VAL A 161 5.70 5.86 -5.43
C VAL A 161 5.58 7.37 -5.43
N VAL A 162 4.44 7.91 -5.87
CA VAL A 162 4.09 9.32 -5.68
C VAL A 162 3.26 9.47 -4.41
N LEU A 163 3.69 10.35 -3.51
CA LEU A 163 2.94 10.63 -2.28
C LEU A 163 1.81 11.62 -2.57
N VAL A 164 0.57 11.18 -2.35
CA VAL A 164 -0.63 12.02 -2.44
C VAL A 164 -1.18 12.19 -1.03
N ILE A 165 -1.04 13.39 -0.47
CA ILE A 165 -1.28 13.61 0.96
C ILE A 165 -2.42 14.60 1.14
N SER A 166 -3.43 14.22 1.93
CA SER A 166 -4.45 15.14 2.44
C SER A 166 -4.05 15.70 3.80
N LYS A 167 -4.46 16.93 4.08
CA LYS A 167 -4.16 17.69 5.31
C LYS A 167 -2.67 17.83 5.59
N ALA A 168 -1.87 17.84 4.53
CA ALA A 168 -0.44 18.08 4.58
C ALA A 168 -0.15 19.57 4.83
N ARG A 169 -0.17 19.98 6.10
CA ARG A 169 0.18 21.36 6.47
C ARG A 169 1.64 21.64 6.14
N ASP A 170 1.93 22.84 5.63
CA ASP A 170 3.28 23.22 5.17
C ASP A 170 4.36 23.00 6.25
N TRP A 171 4.06 23.32 7.51
CA TRP A 171 5.00 23.10 8.62
C TRP A 171 5.31 21.61 8.83
N TRP A 172 4.35 20.71 8.59
CA TRP A 172 4.55 19.26 8.77
C TRP A 172 5.38 18.70 7.63
N VAL A 173 5.07 19.10 6.40
CA VAL A 173 5.85 18.75 5.20
C VAL A 173 7.29 19.26 5.35
N SER A 174 7.48 20.50 5.82
CA SER A 174 8.80 21.08 6.08
C SER A 174 9.55 20.30 7.17
N LYS A 175 8.88 19.98 8.29
CA LYS A 175 9.48 19.22 9.41
C LYS A 175 10.01 17.86 8.98
N TYR A 176 9.32 17.18 8.06
CA TYR A 176 9.65 15.82 7.61
C TYR A 176 10.19 15.75 6.18
N ARG A 177 10.62 16.87 5.61
CA ARG A 177 11.02 16.98 4.19
C ARG A 177 11.99 15.88 3.77
N ASP A 178 13.10 15.73 4.48
CA ASP A 178 14.18 14.80 4.10
C ASP A 178 13.72 13.33 4.22
N LEU A 179 12.82 13.06 5.17
CA LEU A 179 12.21 11.75 5.35
C LEU A 179 11.18 11.43 4.25
N LEU A 180 10.31 12.38 3.92
CA LEU A 180 9.35 12.25 2.82
C LEU A 180 10.07 12.08 1.48
N HIS A 181 11.19 12.79 1.26
CA HIS A 181 12.07 12.61 0.11
C HIS A 181 12.81 11.26 0.10
N SER A 182 12.93 10.61 1.26
CA SER A 182 13.46 9.25 1.34
C SER A 182 12.42 8.19 0.99
N PHE A 183 11.13 8.47 1.23
CA PHE A 183 10.01 7.61 0.79
C PHE A 183 9.74 7.73 -0.70
N SER A 184 9.91 8.92 -1.28
CA SER A 184 9.61 9.17 -2.69
C SER A 184 10.57 10.19 -3.29
N LYS A 185 11.01 9.95 -4.52
CA LYS A 185 11.77 10.92 -5.32
C LYS A 185 10.88 11.86 -6.15
N HIS A 186 9.58 11.63 -6.12
CA HIS A 186 8.60 12.44 -6.84
C HIS A 186 8.16 13.64 -6.00
N PRO A 187 7.73 14.75 -6.64
CA PRO A 187 7.07 15.83 -5.93
C PRO A 187 5.83 15.33 -5.18
N ILE A 188 5.66 15.81 -3.94
CA ILE A 188 4.50 15.50 -3.11
C ILE A 188 3.28 16.24 -3.68
N ILE A 189 2.17 15.54 -3.86
CA ILE A 189 0.89 16.12 -4.24
C ILE A 189 0.10 16.40 -2.95
N ASN A 190 -0.18 17.67 -2.69
CA ASN A 190 -1.00 18.08 -1.56
C ASN A 190 -2.46 18.25 -2.01
N LEU A 191 -3.33 17.30 -1.65
CA LEU A 191 -4.73 17.28 -2.07
C LEU A 191 -5.54 18.50 -1.65
N ASP A 192 -5.11 19.26 -0.63
CA ASP A 192 -5.82 20.47 -0.21
C ASP A 192 -5.44 21.72 -1.00
N ASN A 193 -4.31 21.70 -1.71
CA ASN A 193 -3.75 22.87 -2.40
C ASN A 193 -3.53 22.64 -3.90
N ASP A 194 -3.65 21.40 -4.40
CA ASP A 194 -3.52 21.09 -5.82
C ASP A 194 -4.85 21.25 -6.55
N THR A 195 -4.77 21.63 -7.83
CA THR A 195 -5.91 21.79 -8.74
C THR A 195 -5.68 21.11 -10.09
N ALA A 196 -4.45 20.67 -10.38
CA ALA A 196 -4.15 19.98 -11.62
C ALA A 196 -4.57 18.51 -11.51
N THR A 197 -5.13 17.95 -12.57
CA THR A 197 -5.42 16.52 -12.58
C THR A 197 -4.15 15.70 -12.78
N HIS A 198 -4.08 14.54 -12.11
CA HIS A 198 -2.89 13.69 -12.16
C HIS A 198 -3.23 12.29 -12.64
N CYS A 199 -2.46 11.76 -13.57
CA CYS A 199 -2.64 10.39 -14.07
C CYS A 199 -1.57 9.46 -13.55
N PHE A 200 -1.98 8.29 -13.08
CA PHE A 200 -1.10 7.27 -12.52
C PHE A 200 -1.33 5.93 -13.21
N PRO A 201 -0.32 5.04 -13.25
CA PRO A 201 -0.49 3.67 -13.72
C PRO A 201 -1.34 2.81 -12.77
N SER A 202 -1.41 3.17 -11.49
CA SER A 202 -2.25 2.57 -10.45
C SER A 202 -2.23 3.45 -9.19
N MET A 203 -3.11 3.15 -8.23
CA MET A 203 -3.11 3.84 -6.94
C MET A 203 -3.52 2.92 -5.81
N ALA A 204 -3.07 3.25 -4.59
CA ALA A 204 -3.59 2.71 -3.35
C ALA A 204 -3.91 3.85 -2.37
N ALA A 205 -4.98 3.70 -1.59
CA ALA A 205 -5.41 4.63 -0.56
C ALA A 205 -5.62 3.88 0.76
N GLY A 206 -4.81 4.21 1.76
CA GLY A 206 -4.82 3.55 3.06
C GLY A 206 -3.47 3.65 3.76
N MET A 207 -3.45 3.31 5.05
CA MET A 207 -2.23 3.17 5.83
C MET A 207 -2.28 1.89 6.68
N ILE A 208 -1.44 0.92 6.34
CA ILE A 208 -1.28 -0.34 7.05
C ILE A 208 -0.62 -0.07 8.40
N SER A 209 -1.21 -0.60 9.47
CA SER A 209 -0.66 -0.52 10.83
C SER A 209 -0.56 -1.89 11.46
N HIS A 210 0.62 -2.24 11.97
CA HIS A 210 0.87 -3.45 12.76
C HIS A 210 0.63 -3.25 14.26
N GLY A 211 -0.02 -2.16 14.65
CA GLY A 211 -0.25 -1.78 16.05
C GLY A 211 0.56 -0.55 16.48
N PHE A 212 0.58 -0.29 17.79
CA PHE A 212 1.20 0.89 18.38
C PHE A 212 2.72 0.87 18.24
N MET A 213 3.26 1.77 17.42
CA MET A 213 4.69 1.91 17.13
C MET A 213 5.37 0.57 16.77
N THR A 214 4.65 -0.27 16.03
CA THR A 214 5.09 -1.63 15.72
C THR A 214 5.35 -1.79 14.23
N ILE A 215 6.43 -2.51 13.92
CA ILE A 215 6.65 -3.15 12.63
C ILE A 215 6.81 -4.64 12.92
N ASP A 216 5.74 -5.41 12.73
CA ASP A 216 5.78 -6.87 12.89
C ASP A 216 6.41 -7.53 11.65
N PRO A 217 7.60 -8.15 11.77
CA PRO A 217 8.29 -8.80 10.66
C PRO A 217 7.48 -9.94 10.05
N LYS A 218 6.58 -10.58 10.82
CA LYS A 218 5.75 -11.68 10.32
C LYS A 218 4.70 -11.23 9.32
N LEU A 219 4.36 -9.94 9.33
CA LEU A 219 3.40 -9.31 8.45
C LEU A 219 4.06 -8.56 7.28
N MET A 220 5.39 -8.42 7.30
CA MET A 220 6.17 -7.74 6.25
C MET A 220 6.63 -8.74 5.17
N PRO A 221 6.49 -8.44 3.87
CA PRO A 221 6.98 -9.32 2.80
C PRO A 221 8.47 -9.68 2.92
N ASN A 222 9.30 -8.71 3.32
CA ASN A 222 10.75 -8.85 3.46
C ASN A 222 11.20 -9.01 4.92
N SER A 223 10.29 -9.33 5.84
CA SER A 223 10.59 -9.47 7.28
C SER A 223 11.29 -8.24 7.89
N GLU A 224 10.94 -7.05 7.41
CA GLU A 224 11.50 -5.82 7.95
C GLU A 224 11.08 -5.59 9.40
N THR A 225 11.93 -4.87 10.13
CA THR A 225 11.80 -4.64 11.58
C THR A 225 11.92 -3.16 11.88
N PHE A 226 11.67 -2.78 13.13
CA PHE A 226 11.91 -1.42 13.60
C PHE A 226 13.38 -0.96 13.44
N THR A 227 14.34 -1.88 13.46
CA THR A 227 15.76 -1.57 13.19
C THR A 227 15.99 -1.14 11.73
N HIS A 228 15.24 -1.72 10.79
CA HIS A 228 15.29 -1.32 9.39
C HIS A 228 14.69 0.08 9.21
N PHE A 229 13.55 0.35 9.85
CA PHE A 229 12.97 1.70 9.89
C PHE A 229 13.93 2.71 10.52
N ARG A 230 14.61 2.36 11.61
CA ARG A 230 15.67 3.22 12.18
C ARG A 230 16.78 3.52 11.17
N SER A 231 17.26 2.49 10.47
CA SER A 231 18.30 2.65 9.45
C SER A 231 17.82 3.55 8.29
N PHE A 232 16.54 3.46 7.93
CA PHE A 232 15.90 4.35 6.98
C PHE A 232 15.88 5.81 7.47
N LEU A 233 15.54 6.06 8.75
CA LEU A 233 15.63 7.39 9.35
C LEU A 233 17.06 7.94 9.37
N ASP A 234 18.03 7.11 9.77
CA ASP A 234 19.44 7.49 9.82
C ASP A 234 19.96 7.86 8.43
N LYS A 235 19.54 7.14 7.39
CA LYS A 235 19.83 7.49 5.99
C LYS A 235 19.17 8.81 5.59
N ALA A 236 17.88 8.99 5.89
CA ALA A 236 17.14 10.19 5.52
C ALA A 236 17.74 11.48 6.10
N TYR A 237 18.09 11.47 7.39
CA TYR A 237 18.65 12.64 8.07
C TYR A 237 20.18 12.69 8.06
N GLY A 238 20.84 11.64 7.57
CA GLY A 238 22.30 11.59 7.41
C GLY A 238 22.80 12.15 6.09
N GLN A 239 21.91 12.37 5.10
CA GLN A 239 22.28 13.04 3.87
C GLN A 239 22.48 14.53 4.16
N ASN A 240 23.73 15.01 4.13
CA ASN A 240 24.03 16.43 4.09
C ASN A 240 23.46 16.98 2.78
N HIS A 241 22.21 17.47 2.80
CA HIS A 241 21.68 18.20 1.66
C HIS A 241 22.48 19.52 1.54
N GLU A 242 23.39 19.59 0.56
CA GLU A 242 23.93 20.86 0.10
C GLU A 242 22.75 21.73 -0.32
N VAL A 243 22.52 22.80 0.43
CA VAL A 243 21.53 23.82 0.08
C VAL A 243 22.00 24.47 -1.22
N PRO A 244 21.20 24.46 -2.31
CA PRO A 244 21.56 25.21 -3.50
C PRO A 244 21.76 26.68 -3.15
N ASN A 245 22.95 27.20 -3.46
CA ASN A 245 23.36 28.57 -3.16
C ASN A 245 22.56 29.53 -4.06
N GLU A 246 21.37 29.95 -3.62
CA GLU A 246 20.66 31.04 -4.30
C GLU A 246 21.40 32.37 -4.06
N ASN A 247 21.73 33.00 -5.19
CA ASN A 247 22.57 34.17 -5.28
C ASN A 247 22.17 35.30 -4.32
N HIS A 248 23.17 35.82 -3.59
CA HIS A 248 23.11 37.08 -2.88
C HIS A 248 22.67 38.21 -3.82
N ASN A 249 21.51 38.83 -3.53
CA ASN A 249 21.31 40.29 -3.59
C ASN A 249 19.86 40.69 -3.21
N LYS A 250 19.61 40.89 -1.91
CA LYS A 250 18.92 42.06 -1.31
C LYS A 250 18.57 41.75 0.16
N PRO A 251 18.82 42.68 1.11
CA PRO A 251 18.58 42.43 2.52
C PRO A 251 17.10 42.61 2.84
N LEU A 252 16.41 41.52 3.17
CA LEU A 252 15.21 41.59 4.00
C LEU A 252 15.65 41.30 5.43
N VAL A 253 15.72 42.37 6.23
CA VAL A 253 15.85 42.28 7.68
C VAL A 253 14.57 41.66 8.21
N TYR A 254 14.57 40.36 8.40
CA TYR A 254 13.68 39.67 9.34
C TYR A 254 14.56 39.19 10.48
N ASN A 255 14.31 39.70 11.68
CA ASN A 255 14.87 39.13 12.91
C ASN A 255 14.23 37.75 13.11
N THR A 256 14.80 36.72 12.50
CA THR A 256 14.51 35.33 12.83
C THR A 256 15.35 34.92 14.03
N PRO A 257 14.75 34.33 15.08
CA PRO A 257 15.52 33.52 16.01
C PRO A 257 16.12 32.36 15.20
N GLU A 258 17.42 32.16 15.37
CA GLU A 258 18.23 31.06 14.85
C GLU A 258 17.43 29.75 14.70
N PRO A 259 17.49 29.04 13.55
CA PRO A 259 16.81 27.76 13.41
C PRO A 259 17.42 26.77 14.41
N ARG A 260 16.67 26.46 15.47
CA ARG A 260 17.03 25.40 16.39
C ARG A 260 17.07 24.08 15.61
N ARG A 261 18.29 23.61 15.36
CA ARG A 261 18.67 22.36 14.69
C ARG A 261 17.68 21.22 15.00
N PRO A 262 16.75 20.89 14.08
CA PRO A 262 15.81 19.77 14.27
C PRO A 262 16.52 18.41 14.32
N ILE A 263 17.73 18.34 13.78
CA ILE A 263 18.55 17.13 13.62
C ILE A 263 18.91 16.51 14.98
N GLN A 264 19.17 17.31 16.02
CA GLN A 264 19.49 16.76 17.35
C GLN A 264 18.27 16.19 18.07
N PHE A 265 17.10 16.80 17.91
CA PHE A 265 15.88 16.33 18.57
C PHE A 265 15.39 15.00 17.98
N LEU A 266 15.48 14.81 16.67
CA LEU A 266 15.12 13.52 16.04
C LEU A 266 16.15 12.42 16.30
N ARG A 267 17.45 12.74 16.42
CA ARG A 267 18.46 11.79 16.92
C ARG A 267 18.19 11.37 18.36
N LEU A 268 17.73 12.29 19.21
CA LEU A 268 17.34 12.00 20.60
C LEU A 268 16.04 11.20 20.67
N VAL A 269 15.04 11.52 19.86
CA VAL A 269 13.78 10.74 19.75
C VAL A 269 14.08 9.31 19.31
N SER A 270 15.00 9.11 18.36
CA SER A 270 15.49 7.78 17.97
C SER A 270 16.16 7.04 19.12
N HIS A 271 16.74 7.75 20.09
CA HIS A 271 17.39 7.17 21.28
C HIS A 271 16.41 6.95 22.45
N ASP A 272 15.43 7.85 22.64
CA ASP A 272 14.53 7.87 23.80
C ASP A 272 13.22 7.07 23.59
N LEU A 273 12.82 6.81 22.34
CA LEU A 273 11.69 5.89 22.05
C LEU A 273 12.02 4.41 22.25
N MET A 274 13.28 4.07 22.52
CA MET A 274 13.80 2.69 22.53
C MET A 274 14.46 2.31 23.87
N ARG A 275 14.05 2.95 24.98
CA ARG A 275 14.30 2.48 26.35
C ARG A 275 13.01 2.05 27.04
#